data_AF-A0A933N1E9-F1
#
_entry.id   AF-A0A933N1E9-F1
#
_cell.length_a   1.000
_cell.length_b   1.000
_cell.length_c   1.000
_cell.angle_alpha   90.00
_cell.angle_beta   90.00
_cell.angle_gamma   90.00
#
_symmetry.space_group_name_H-M   'P 1'
#
loop_
_entity.id
_entity.type
_entity.pdbx_description
1 polymer ?
#
loop_
_entity_poly.entity_id
_entity_poly.type
_entity_poly.pdbx_seq_one_letter_code
_entity_poly.pdbx_strand_id
1 'polypeptide(L)'
;MSGFSYTDEYLEFLHALDRHKIEYLLIGAYAVMIHTKVPRATKDMDTWIRQTRENAIKLSAALKEFGGLEVSEEAVLKLGQRIEIKSEAFKIEIWTSQEILGFEEAWERKMTDTVENFSINVISKEDLIKLKKHFNRPQDKMDLSLLQEKDL
;
A
#
# COMPACT_ATOMS: atom_id res chain seq x y z
N MET A 1 -9.79 7.22 -15.41
CA MET A 1 -10.03 5.89 -14.82
C MET A 1 -8.79 5.06 -15.02
N SER A 2 -8.22 4.51 -13.95
CA SER A 2 -7.13 3.53 -14.02
C SER A 2 -7.58 2.32 -14.85
N GLY A 3 -6.73 1.80 -15.72
CA GLY A 3 -7.05 0.69 -16.64
C GLY A 3 -7.17 -0.70 -15.98
N PHE A 4 -7.32 -0.78 -14.65
CA PHE A 4 -7.38 -2.02 -13.87
C PHE A 4 -8.46 -1.92 -12.80
N SER A 5 -9.01 -3.07 -12.37
CA SER A 5 -10.03 -3.15 -11.33
C SER A 5 -9.43 -3.60 -10.00
N TYR A 6 -10.03 -3.14 -8.91
CA TYR A 6 -9.86 -3.69 -7.57
C TYR A 6 -10.88 -4.82 -7.38
N THR A 7 -10.63 -5.74 -6.44
CA THR A 7 -11.71 -6.61 -5.93
C THR A 7 -12.50 -5.84 -4.87
N ASP A 8 -13.71 -6.30 -4.56
CA ASP A 8 -14.58 -5.65 -3.58
C ASP A 8 -13.89 -5.57 -2.21
N GLU A 9 -13.17 -6.60 -1.78
CA GLU A 9 -12.47 -6.63 -0.50
C GLU A 9 -11.31 -5.63 -0.44
N TYR A 10 -10.61 -5.43 -1.56
CA TYR A 10 -9.56 -4.42 -1.63
C TYR A 10 -10.14 -3.00 -1.60
N LEU A 11 -11.30 -2.76 -2.22
CA LEU A 11 -12.00 -1.48 -2.15
C LEU A 11 -12.50 -1.21 -0.74
N GLU A 12 -13.15 -2.19 -0.10
CA GLU A 12 -13.62 -2.09 1.28
C GLU A 12 -12.48 -1.79 2.26
N PHE A 13 -11.34 -2.46 2.10
CA PHE A 13 -10.15 -2.20 2.91
C PHE A 13 -9.65 -0.76 2.73
N LEU A 14 -9.42 -0.31 1.49
CA LEU A 14 -8.92 1.04 1.23
C LEU A 14 -9.90 2.11 1.70
N HIS A 15 -11.20 1.88 1.53
CA HIS A 15 -12.23 2.79 1.99
C HIS A 15 -12.30 2.84 3.53
N ALA A 16 -12.10 1.72 4.23
CA ALA A 16 -11.94 1.72 5.69
C ALA A 16 -10.73 2.55 6.14
N LEU A 17 -9.60 2.46 5.42
CA LEU A 17 -8.44 3.30 5.71
C LEU A 17 -8.74 4.80 5.52
N ASP A 18 -9.47 5.17 4.46
CA ASP A 18 -9.86 6.57 4.25
C ASP A 18 -10.83 7.08 5.32
N ARG A 19 -11.86 6.28 5.70
CA ARG A 19 -12.85 6.67 6.72
C ARG A 19 -12.20 6.96 8.07
N HIS A 20 -11.21 6.15 8.45
CA HIS A 20 -10.46 6.32 9.71
C HIS A 20 -9.28 7.29 9.60
N LYS A 21 -9.06 7.90 8.42
CA LYS A 21 -7.97 8.86 8.15
C LYS A 21 -6.61 8.29 8.53
N ILE A 22 -6.38 7.07 8.06
CA ILE A 22 -5.13 6.34 8.26
C ILE A 22 -4.00 6.98 7.46
N GLU A 23 -2.85 7.15 8.08
CA GLU A 23 -1.62 7.56 7.41
C GLU A 23 -0.90 6.31 6.88
N TYR A 24 -1.11 5.99 5.60
CA TYR A 24 -0.51 4.84 4.92
C TYR A 24 -0.09 5.18 3.48
N LEU A 25 0.83 4.41 2.91
CA LEU A 25 1.16 4.44 1.50
C LEU A 25 0.79 3.10 0.86
N LEU A 26 -0.03 3.13 -0.19
CA LEU A 26 -0.19 2.01 -1.09
C LEU A 26 1.13 1.83 -1.84
N ILE A 27 1.70 0.63 -1.74
CA ILE A 27 2.99 0.27 -2.33
C ILE A 27 2.81 -0.96 -3.23
N GLY A 28 3.91 -1.66 -3.49
CA GLY A 28 3.88 -2.92 -4.20
C GLY A 28 3.32 -2.73 -5.60
N ALA A 29 2.61 -3.73 -6.07
CA ALA A 29 2.35 -3.80 -7.50
C ALA A 29 0.97 -3.23 -7.89
N TYR A 30 0.11 -2.84 -6.94
CA TYR A 30 -0.99 -1.90 -7.21
C TYR A 30 -0.45 -0.48 -7.46
N ALA A 31 0.54 -0.02 -6.68
CA ALA A 31 1.21 1.25 -6.94
C ALA A 31 1.87 1.27 -8.34
N VAL A 32 2.45 0.14 -8.79
CA VAL A 32 2.97 0.00 -10.16
C VAL A 32 1.87 0.28 -11.19
N MET A 33 0.73 -0.41 -11.11
CA MET A 33 -0.37 -0.23 -12.07
C MET A 33 -0.93 1.19 -12.06
N ILE A 34 -0.95 1.87 -10.91
CA ILE A 34 -1.37 3.27 -10.79
C ILE A 34 -0.40 4.19 -11.55
N HIS A 35 0.91 4.02 -11.37
CA HIS A 35 1.92 4.87 -11.98
C HIS A 35 2.10 4.63 -13.48
N THR A 36 1.94 3.39 -13.93
CA THR A 36 2.16 3.02 -15.34
C THR A 36 0.88 3.02 -16.16
N LYS A 37 -0.28 2.95 -15.49
CA LYS A 37 -1.59 2.67 -16.12
C LYS A 37 -1.62 1.33 -16.88
N VAL A 38 -0.64 0.45 -16.65
CA VAL A 38 -0.54 -0.89 -17.25
C VAL A 38 -0.97 -1.94 -16.23
N PRO A 39 -2.04 -2.71 -16.50
CA PRO A 39 -2.47 -3.79 -15.62
C PRO A 39 -1.42 -4.91 -15.53
N ARG A 40 -1.26 -5.50 -14.34
CA ARG A 40 -0.50 -6.74 -14.16
C ARG A 40 -1.07 -7.58 -13.01
N ALA A 41 -0.96 -8.90 -13.15
CA ALA A 41 -1.56 -9.84 -12.19
C ALA A 41 -0.87 -9.78 -10.82
N THR A 42 -1.67 -9.88 -9.75
CA THR A 42 -1.23 -9.90 -8.35
C THR A 42 -2.05 -10.86 -7.53
N LYS A 43 -1.49 -11.32 -6.41
CA LYS A 43 -2.24 -12.07 -5.41
C LYS A 43 -2.47 -11.28 -4.12
N ASP A 44 -1.91 -10.07 -4.07
CA ASP A 44 -1.88 -9.24 -2.88
C ASP A 44 -1.95 -7.74 -3.15
N MET A 45 -2.43 -7.05 -2.11
CA MET A 45 -2.31 -5.61 -1.91
C MET A 45 -1.35 -5.31 -0.77
N ASP A 46 -0.39 -4.42 -1.02
CA ASP A 46 0.62 -4.03 -0.06
C ASP A 46 0.42 -2.57 0.38
N THR A 47 0.42 -2.33 1.68
CA THR A 47 0.42 -0.98 2.26
C THR A 47 1.56 -0.81 3.24
N TRP A 48 2.04 0.41 3.40
CA TRP A 48 3.03 0.80 4.40
C TRP A 48 2.40 1.82 5.34
N ILE A 49 2.34 1.52 6.64
CA ILE A 49 1.66 2.32 7.66
C ILE A 49 2.64 3.20 8.45
N ARG A 50 2.22 4.42 8.84
CA ARG A 50 2.98 5.25 9.78
C ARG A 50 2.98 4.65 11.18
N GLN A 51 4.14 4.59 11.82
CA GLN A 51 4.32 4.01 13.14
C GLN A 51 4.10 5.02 14.27
N THR A 52 2.86 5.47 14.43
CA THR A 52 2.48 6.29 15.59
C THR A 52 1.39 5.58 16.38
N ARG A 53 1.33 5.87 17.68
CA ARG A 53 0.27 5.37 18.56
C ARG A 53 -1.11 5.73 18.05
N GLU A 54 -1.28 6.97 17.60
CA GLU A 54 -2.54 7.45 17.03
C GLU A 54 -2.94 6.62 15.80
N ASN A 55 -2.01 6.40 14.87
CA ASN A 55 -2.30 5.66 13.65
C ASN A 55 -2.53 4.16 13.94
N ALA A 56 -1.89 3.60 14.97
CA ALA A 56 -2.13 2.24 15.44
C ALA A 56 -3.56 2.05 15.99
N ILE A 57 -4.04 3.00 16.81
CA ILE A 57 -5.41 3.00 17.34
C ILE A 57 -6.42 3.09 16.20
N LYS A 58 -6.21 4.03 15.26
CA LYS A 58 -7.06 4.17 14.08
C LYS A 58 -7.03 2.90 13.22
N LEU A 59 -5.87 2.29 13.01
CA LEU A 59 -5.74 1.07 12.21
C LEU A 59 -6.53 -0.07 12.84
N SER A 60 -6.45 -0.26 14.15
CA SER A 60 -7.22 -1.30 14.84
C SER A 60 -8.73 -1.10 14.67
N ALA A 61 -9.22 0.15 14.75
CA ALA A 61 -10.62 0.47 14.46
C ALA A 61 -11.01 0.20 13.00
N ALA A 62 -10.16 0.57 12.04
CA ALA A 62 -10.38 0.35 10.61
C ALA A 62 -10.43 -1.15 10.26
N LEU A 63 -9.53 -1.95 10.84
CA LEU A 63 -9.50 -3.40 10.63
C LEU A 63 -10.69 -4.12 11.27
N LYS A 64 -11.18 -3.59 12.40
CA LYS A 64 -12.39 -4.08 13.06
C LYS A 64 -13.62 -3.84 12.20
N GLU A 65 -13.69 -2.68 11.55
CA GLU A 65 -14.76 -2.36 10.59
C GLU A 65 -14.67 -3.19 9.30
N PHE A 66 -13.47 -3.37 8.75
CA PHE A 66 -13.25 -4.12 7.51
C PHE A 66 -13.60 -5.61 7.64
N GLY A 67 -13.21 -6.25 8.77
CA GLY A 67 -13.37 -7.71 8.89
C GLY A 67 -13.43 -8.23 10.32
N GLY A 68 -13.71 -7.38 11.31
CA GLY A 68 -13.72 -7.77 12.72
C GLY A 68 -12.33 -8.11 13.27
N LEU A 69 -11.27 -7.65 12.61
CA LEU A 69 -9.88 -7.92 12.98
C LEU A 69 -9.36 -6.84 13.93
N GLU A 70 -8.50 -7.22 14.86
CA GLU A 70 -7.82 -6.28 15.74
C GLU A 70 -6.30 -6.45 15.62
N VAL A 71 -5.60 -5.33 15.66
CA VAL A 71 -4.14 -5.28 15.71
C VAL A 71 -3.71 -4.58 16.99
N SER A 72 -2.67 -5.10 17.63
CA SER A 72 -2.13 -4.49 18.85
C SER A 72 -1.28 -3.27 18.50
N GLU A 73 -1.24 -2.29 19.41
CA GLU A 73 -0.42 -1.09 19.25
C GLU A 73 1.06 -1.47 19.11
N GLU A 74 1.52 -2.46 19.89
CA GLU A 74 2.89 -2.96 19.86
C GLU A 74 3.27 -3.54 18.49
N ALA A 75 2.34 -4.23 17.82
CA ALA A 75 2.59 -4.80 16.49
C ALA A 75 2.83 -3.70 15.45
N VAL A 76 2.08 -2.59 15.52
CA VAL A 76 2.22 -1.46 14.59
C VAL A 76 3.50 -0.64 14.88
N LEU A 77 3.79 -0.39 16.17
CA LEU A 77 4.96 0.38 16.59
C LEU A 77 6.29 -0.35 16.39
N LYS A 78 6.26 -1.68 16.25
CA LYS A 78 7.46 -2.47 16.03
C LYS A 78 7.96 -2.33 14.59
N LEU A 79 9.23 -1.97 14.43
CA LEU A 79 9.92 -1.88 13.15
C LEU A 79 10.02 -3.25 12.45
N GLY A 80 9.98 -3.22 11.12
CA GLY A 80 10.14 -4.40 10.27
C GLY A 80 9.03 -5.44 10.42
N GLN A 81 7.87 -5.05 10.95
CA GLN A 81 6.73 -5.96 11.01
C GLN A 81 5.96 -5.95 9.70
N ARG A 82 5.40 -7.12 9.41
CA ARG A 82 4.47 -7.35 8.32
C ARG A 82 3.24 -8.03 8.88
N ILE A 83 2.12 -7.32 8.84
CA ILE A 83 0.84 -7.77 9.34
C ILE A 83 0.06 -8.28 8.13
N GLU A 84 -0.29 -9.56 8.14
CA GLU A 84 -0.93 -10.23 7.01
C GLU A 84 -2.40 -10.48 7.32
N ILE A 85 -3.28 -10.03 6.43
CA ILE A 85 -4.70 -10.36 6.43
C ILE A 85 -4.93 -11.23 5.20
N LYS A 86 -5.39 -12.46 5.41
CA LYS A 86 -5.59 -13.41 4.31
C LYS A 86 -6.92 -14.15 4.43
N SER A 87 -7.52 -14.38 3.28
CA SER A 87 -8.60 -15.33 3.07
C SER A 87 -8.25 -16.23 1.87
N GLU A 88 -9.17 -17.09 1.44
CA GLU A 88 -9.00 -17.82 0.17
C GLU A 88 -9.07 -16.89 -1.05
N ALA A 89 -9.76 -15.75 -0.93
CA ALA A 89 -10.04 -14.83 -2.03
C ALA A 89 -9.00 -13.71 -2.18
N PHE A 90 -8.41 -13.23 -1.08
CA PHE A 90 -7.52 -12.07 -1.09
C PHE A 90 -6.41 -12.16 -0.03
N LYS A 91 -5.34 -11.38 -0.26
CA LYS A 91 -4.25 -11.18 0.71
C LYS A 91 -3.89 -9.69 0.78
N ILE A 92 -3.82 -9.15 1.99
CA ILE A 92 -3.38 -7.79 2.27
C ILE A 92 -2.16 -7.87 3.19
N GLU A 93 -1.09 -7.17 2.82
CA GLU A 93 0.11 -7.04 3.64
C GLU A 93 0.25 -5.58 4.09
N ILE A 94 0.33 -5.37 5.41
CA ILE A 94 0.56 -4.06 6.04
C ILE A 94 1.97 -4.06 6.63
N TRP A 95 2.85 -3.29 6.01
CA TRP A 95 4.24 -3.11 6.40
C TRP A 95 4.36 -1.94 7.38
N THR A 96 5.10 -2.11 8.47
CA THR A 96 5.33 -1.02 9.43
C THR A 96 6.56 -0.17 9.09
N SER A 97 7.49 -0.70 8.30
CA SER A 97 8.66 0.03 7.83
C SER A 97 9.19 -0.51 6.50
N GLN A 98 10.03 0.26 5.83
CA GLN A 98 10.83 -0.17 4.67
C GLN A 98 12.32 -0.07 5.01
N GLU A 99 13.14 -0.97 4.47
CA GLU A 99 14.56 -1.06 4.83
C GLU A 99 15.38 0.17 4.41
N ILE A 100 15.00 0.82 3.31
CA ILE A 100 15.79 1.87 2.67
C ILE A 100 15.09 3.23 2.59
N LEU A 101 13.90 3.36 3.17
CA LEU A 101 13.10 4.59 3.13
C LEU A 101 12.45 4.86 4.49
N GLY A 102 12.54 6.11 4.93
CA GLY A 102 11.77 6.63 6.06
C GLY A 102 10.35 7.00 5.65
N PHE A 103 9.39 6.76 6.55
CA PHE A 103 7.97 6.99 6.25
C PHE A 103 7.68 8.48 6.05
N GLU A 104 8.23 9.35 6.90
CA GLU A 104 7.96 10.78 6.87
C GLU A 104 8.33 11.39 5.51
N GLU A 105 9.53 11.09 5.02
CA GLU A 105 10.00 11.63 3.75
C GLU A 105 9.24 11.02 2.55
N ALA A 106 8.87 9.74 2.63
CA ALA A 106 8.05 9.09 1.60
C ALA A 106 6.62 9.66 1.59
N TRP A 107 6.08 10.00 2.76
CA TRP A 107 4.75 10.58 2.95
C TRP A 107 4.65 11.99 2.37
N GLU A 108 5.71 12.79 2.48
CA GLU A 108 5.78 14.12 1.85
C GLU A 108 5.76 14.04 0.31
N ARG A 109 6.37 13.00 -0.26
CA ARG A 109 6.46 12.81 -1.73
C ARG A 109 5.29 12.03 -2.33
N LYS A 110 4.37 11.53 -1.52
CA LYS A 110 3.28 10.66 -1.98
C LYS A 110 2.43 11.32 -3.06
N MET A 111 1.84 10.48 -3.90
CA MET A 111 0.74 10.86 -4.78
C MET A 111 -0.58 10.56 -4.08
N THR A 112 -1.61 11.37 -4.33
CA THR A 112 -2.99 11.01 -4.02
C THR A 112 -3.69 10.60 -5.32
N ASP A 113 -4.33 9.44 -5.33
CA ASP A 113 -5.19 8.99 -6.43
C ASP A 113 -6.63 8.88 -5.93
N THR A 114 -7.59 8.90 -6.86
CA THR A 114 -9.02 8.75 -6.55
C THR A 114 -9.50 7.39 -7.01
N VAL A 115 -10.08 6.64 -6.08
CA VAL A 115 -10.74 5.35 -6.34
C VAL A 115 -12.21 5.51 -5.97
N GLU A 116 -13.09 5.28 -6.93
CA GLU A 116 -14.53 5.55 -6.82
C GLU A 116 -14.81 6.99 -6.33
N ASN A 117 -15.21 7.16 -5.08
CA ASN A 117 -15.56 8.42 -4.45
C ASN A 117 -14.65 8.79 -3.26
N PHE A 118 -13.54 8.09 -3.06
CA PHE A 118 -12.58 8.36 -1.97
C PHE A 118 -11.14 8.44 -2.48
N SER A 119 -10.27 8.98 -1.63
CA SER A 119 -8.86 9.21 -1.95
C SER A 119 -7.98 8.13 -1.34
N ILE A 120 -6.96 7.71 -2.09
CA ILE A 120 -5.92 6.80 -1.60
C ILE A 120 -4.56 7.48 -1.67
N ASN A 121 -3.71 7.13 -0.71
CA ASN A 121 -2.33 7.61 -0.63
C ASN A 121 -1.41 6.58 -1.27
N VAL A 122 -0.66 6.98 -2.31
CA VAL A 122 0.21 6.08 -3.10
C VAL A 122 1.64 6.56 -2.98
N ILE A 123 2.58 5.64 -2.76
CA ILE A 123 4.01 5.97 -2.77
C ILE A 123 4.40 6.69 -4.07
N SER A 124 5.36 7.63 -4.01
CA SER A 124 5.89 8.29 -5.21
C SER A 124 6.47 7.28 -6.20
N LYS A 125 6.47 7.62 -7.50
CA LYS A 125 7.05 6.78 -8.55
C LYS A 125 8.54 6.56 -8.30
N GLU A 126 9.23 7.61 -7.87
CA GLU A 126 10.66 7.62 -7.57
C GLU A 126 11.00 6.68 -6.40
N ASP A 127 10.23 6.72 -5.32
CA ASP A 127 10.46 5.86 -4.15
C ASP A 127 10.05 4.42 -4.41
N LEU A 128 8.99 4.19 -5.21
CA LEU A 128 8.64 2.85 -5.67
C LEU A 128 9.78 2.23 -6.47
N ILE A 129 10.39 2.99 -7.40
CA ILE A 129 11.56 2.54 -8.17
C ILE A 129 12.73 2.18 -7.23
N LYS A 130 12.99 2.98 -6.18
CA LYS A 130 14.03 2.66 -5.19
C LYS A 130 13.76 1.32 -4.49
N LEU A 131 12.53 1.11 -4.00
CA LEU A 131 12.15 -0.15 -3.37
C LEU A 131 12.30 -1.35 -4.32
N LYS A 132 11.85 -1.21 -5.57
CA LYS A 132 11.95 -2.26 -6.58
C LYS A 132 13.40 -2.61 -6.91
N LYS A 133 14.29 -1.61 -7.01
CA LYS A 133 15.74 -1.83 -7.18
C LYS A 133 16.38 -2.52 -5.98
N HIS A 134 15.97 -2.16 -4.76
CA HIS A 134 16.49 -2.75 -3.53
C HIS A 134 16.16 -4.24 -3.42
N PHE A 135 14.88 -4.60 -3.57
CA PHE A 135 14.44 -5.99 -3.43
C PHE A 135 14.82 -6.87 -4.62
N ASN A 136 14.90 -6.30 -5.83
CA ASN A 136 15.47 -6.92 -7.03
C ASN A 136 14.93 -8.34 -7.37
N ARG A 137 13.67 -8.62 -7.01
CA ARG A 137 13.02 -9.90 -7.37
C ARG A 137 12.79 -9.96 -8.88
N PRO A 138 12.60 -11.15 -9.49
CA PRO A 138 12.31 -11.25 -10.92
C PRO A 138 11.14 -10.36 -11.38
N GLN A 139 10.05 -10.30 -10.60
CA GLN A 139 8.93 -9.41 -10.89
C GLN A 139 9.28 -7.93 -10.73
N ASP A 140 10.13 -7.57 -9.75
CA ASP A 140 10.56 -6.19 -9.56
C ASP A 140 11.33 -5.65 -10.78
N LYS A 141 12.07 -6.51 -11.48
CA LYS A 141 12.76 -6.13 -12.74
C LYS A 141 11.78 -5.80 -13.86
N MET A 142 10.68 -6.56 -13.97
CA MET A 142 9.62 -6.28 -14.95
C MET A 142 8.86 -4.98 -14.59
N ASP A 143 8.56 -4.81 -13.30
CA ASP A 143 7.92 -3.59 -12.81
C ASP A 143 8.82 -2.36 -13.06
N LEU A 144 10.14 -2.49 -12.88
CA LEU A 144 11.10 -1.43 -13.19
C LEU A 144 11.10 -1.03 -14.65
N SER A 145 11.04 -1.99 -15.60
CA SER A 145 10.97 -1.63 -17.02
C SER A 145 9.73 -0.81 -17.35
N LEU A 146 8.58 -1.13 -16.75
CA LEU A 146 7.34 -0.37 -16.93
C LEU A 146 7.41 1.01 -16.27
N LEU A 147 7.92 1.08 -15.04
CA LEU A 147 8.05 2.33 -14.30
C LEU A 147 9.05 3.31 -14.93
N GLN A 148 10.07 2.80 -15.64
CA GLN A 148 11.10 3.63 -16.26
C GLN A 148 10.83 3.94 -17.74
N GLU A 149 9.76 3.40 -18.31
CA GLU A 149 9.31 3.77 -19.64
C GLU A 149 8.98 5.27 -19.64
N LYS A 150 9.54 6.00 -20.61
CA LYS A 150 9.20 7.40 -20.83
C LYS A 150 7.86 7.43 -21.53
N ASP A 151 6.93 8.25 -21.04
CA ASP A 151 5.71 8.56 -21.77
C ASP A 151 6.12 9.01 -23.18
N LEU A 152 5.73 8.23 -24.20
CA LEU A 152 6.01 8.49 -25.62
C LEU A 152 5.24 9.71 -26.13
#